data_AF-A0A7C4DLE2-F1
#
_entry.id   AF-A0A7C4DLE2-F1
#
_cell.length_a   1.000
_cell.length_b   1.000
_cell.length_c   1.000
_cell.angle_alpha   90.00
_cell.angle_beta   90.00
_cell.angle_gamma   90.00
#
_symmetry.space_group_name_H-M   'P 1'
#
loop_
_entity.id
_entity.type
_entity.pdbx_description
1 polymer ?
#
loop_
_entity_poly.entity_id
_entity_poly.type
_entity_poly.pdbx_seq_one_letter_code
_entity_poly.pdbx_strand_id
1 'polypeptide(L)'
;MDAKIGGSGEALSVGDAVLRPVVRDGHLWSLGDVRVRGVPLRNPAARFLPWFDTYEGDTFRRFEFRGVSRRGGELVVHTQALSDPDAMFRERRDTSGDPCFRDASWDAPPQRAEFRIVFAPAAAEIDGRAFTGFKYWFEYESARLPIHRLLDRQTWEIGGNLDDVTLCLRHWLIPPRQRVRRGTEYSTALLVKQFGAMPGNMWSRWTVLPPFDMQYGAAGVLLAWFDRVSLIRTTVESQRGEDAIRILDLHLFEQAARVCTNPKTVLWCPDRLDDVDALNLWTRVQDQEQEKACRQFGMATEEPPAVVLAHNAWVNVRFDRTYERVIDVAGEFGADYVFIDSVWESQQAFRERLEADLDGQAGARDPIYRKFRHLNMCCTLDYEVAQIYGGEAGLKALCARA
;
A
#
# COMPACT_ATOMS: atom_id res chain seq x y z
N MET A 1 -22.24 21.28 22.33
CA MET A 1 -22.94 22.36 21.61
C MET A 1 -22.28 22.49 20.25
N ASP A 2 -22.95 22.05 19.19
CA ASP A 2 -22.44 22.17 17.82
C ASP A 2 -22.75 23.57 17.30
N ALA A 3 -21.75 24.44 17.24
CA ALA A 3 -21.89 25.70 16.50
C ALA A 3 -21.88 25.37 15.01
N LYS A 4 -22.99 25.68 14.30
CA LYS A 4 -23.02 25.64 12.84
C LYS A 4 -22.18 26.81 12.32
N ILE A 5 -21.11 26.51 11.59
CA ILE A 5 -20.26 27.54 10.99
C ILE A 5 -20.24 27.30 9.49
N GLY A 6 -20.99 28.12 8.75
CA GLY A 6 -20.74 28.35 7.34
C GLY A 6 -21.57 27.59 6.30
N GLY A 7 -21.54 28.15 5.09
CA GLY A 7 -22.27 27.71 3.88
C GLY A 7 -21.35 27.29 2.72
N SER A 8 -21.94 26.94 1.57
CA SER A 8 -21.22 26.47 0.37
C SER A 8 -20.09 27.43 -0.05
N GLY A 9 -18.86 26.94 -0.19
CA GLY A 9 -17.71 27.69 -0.70
C GLY A 9 -16.92 28.50 0.35
N GLU A 10 -17.29 28.43 1.62
CA GLU A 10 -16.58 29.09 2.71
C GLU A 10 -15.25 28.40 3.04
N ALA A 11 -14.26 29.20 3.44
CA ALA A 11 -12.96 28.69 3.86
C ALA A 11 -13.06 28.05 5.25
N LEU A 12 -12.73 26.77 5.35
CA LEU A 12 -12.73 26.02 6.59
C LEU A 12 -11.30 25.94 7.13
N SER A 13 -11.08 26.45 8.34
CA SER A 13 -9.75 26.48 8.97
C SER A 13 -9.55 25.34 9.96
N VAL A 14 -8.43 24.65 9.84
CA VAL A 14 -7.98 23.51 10.67
C VAL A 14 -6.50 23.72 11.02
N GLY A 15 -6.24 24.41 12.14
CA GLY A 15 -4.88 24.85 12.46
C GLY A 15 -4.32 25.78 11.38
N ASP A 16 -3.14 25.45 10.86
CA ASP A 16 -2.47 26.17 9.76
C ASP A 16 -3.04 25.84 8.37
N ALA A 17 -3.98 24.90 8.29
CA ALA A 17 -4.60 24.45 7.05
C ALA A 17 -5.90 25.19 6.77
N VAL A 18 -6.13 25.51 5.50
CA VAL A 18 -7.38 26.09 4.98
C VAL A 18 -7.89 25.21 3.85
N LEU A 19 -9.13 24.75 3.99
CA LEU A 19 -9.86 23.97 2.98
C LEU A 19 -10.98 24.81 2.39
N ARG A 20 -11.25 24.67 1.09
CA ARG A 20 -12.38 25.34 0.42
C ARG A 20 -13.21 24.29 -0.34
N PRO A 21 -14.13 23.61 0.35
CA PRO A 21 -14.98 22.60 -0.27
C PRO A 21 -15.85 23.19 -1.37
N VAL A 22 -15.99 22.44 -2.47
CA VAL A 22 -16.87 22.78 -3.58
C VAL A 22 -18.21 22.09 -3.35
N VAL A 23 -19.26 22.89 -3.12
CA VAL A 23 -20.64 22.42 -3.00
C VAL A 23 -21.43 22.92 -4.21
N ARG A 24 -22.15 22.02 -4.89
CA ARG A 24 -22.98 22.31 -6.07
C ARG A 24 -24.34 21.66 -5.88
N ASP A 25 -25.42 22.41 -6.11
CA ASP A 25 -26.80 21.91 -6.00
C ASP A 25 -27.07 21.17 -4.67
N GLY A 26 -26.58 21.73 -3.56
CA GLY A 26 -26.69 21.13 -2.22
C GLY A 26 -25.84 19.88 -1.98
N HIS A 27 -24.98 19.47 -2.92
CA HIS A 27 -24.11 18.31 -2.78
C HIS A 27 -22.64 18.73 -2.65
N LEU A 28 -21.92 18.09 -1.74
CA LEU A 28 -20.46 18.16 -1.71
C LEU A 28 -19.93 17.50 -2.99
N TRP A 29 -19.18 18.25 -3.79
CA TRP A 29 -18.57 17.79 -5.04
C TRP A 29 -17.08 17.46 -4.89
N SER A 30 -16.36 18.24 -4.07
CA SER A 30 -14.97 17.97 -3.70
C SER A 30 -14.57 18.72 -2.44
N LEU A 31 -13.51 18.27 -1.75
CA LEU A 31 -12.78 19.10 -0.78
C LEU A 31 -12.16 20.38 -1.39
N GLY A 32 -12.07 20.48 -2.73
CA GLY A 32 -11.62 21.67 -3.43
C GLY A 32 -10.18 22.08 -3.12
N ASP A 33 -9.94 23.38 -2.96
CA ASP A 33 -8.62 23.92 -2.65
C ASP A 33 -8.21 23.58 -1.21
N VAL A 34 -6.98 23.10 -1.04
CA VAL A 34 -6.41 22.81 0.29
C VAL A 34 -5.03 23.42 0.34
N ARG A 35 -4.82 24.29 1.33
CA ARG A 35 -3.57 25.01 1.54
C ARG A 35 -3.10 24.87 2.97
N VAL A 36 -1.79 24.82 3.16
CA VAL A 36 -1.15 24.92 4.48
C VAL A 36 -0.21 26.12 4.46
N ARG A 37 -0.43 27.09 5.35
CA ARG A 37 0.27 28.39 5.36
C ARG A 37 0.33 29.06 3.97
N GLY A 38 -0.75 28.92 3.20
CA GLY A 38 -0.88 29.49 1.86
C GLY A 38 -0.31 28.64 0.71
N VAL A 39 0.48 27.60 1.01
CA VAL A 39 1.02 26.66 0.00
C VAL A 39 -0.06 25.65 -0.39
N PRO A 40 -0.42 25.54 -1.68
CA PRO A 40 -1.36 24.52 -2.15
C PRO A 40 -0.75 23.12 -2.05
N LEU A 41 -1.53 22.18 -1.52
CA LEU A 41 -1.11 20.78 -1.37
C LEU A 41 -1.81 19.82 -2.33
N ARG A 42 -2.71 20.33 -3.18
CA ARG A 42 -3.38 19.53 -4.21
C ARG A 42 -3.94 20.39 -5.33
N ASN A 43 -4.19 19.77 -6.48
CA ASN A 43 -4.91 20.39 -7.58
C ASN A 43 -6.44 20.47 -7.28
N PRO A 44 -7.04 21.67 -7.18
CA PRO A 44 -8.46 21.83 -6.87
C PRO A 44 -9.40 21.42 -8.01
N ALA A 45 -8.89 21.30 -9.25
CA ALA A 45 -9.69 20.87 -10.39
C ALA A 45 -9.95 19.35 -10.37
N ALA A 46 -9.06 18.57 -9.75
CA ALA A 46 -9.29 17.15 -9.54
C ALA A 46 -10.38 16.93 -8.49
N ARG A 47 -11.16 15.86 -8.61
CA ARG A 47 -12.23 15.56 -7.66
C ARG A 47 -11.67 14.72 -6.50
N PHE A 48 -11.73 15.27 -5.29
CA PHE A 48 -11.54 14.54 -4.04
C PHE A 48 -12.90 14.21 -3.43
N LEU A 49 -13.32 12.94 -3.44
CA LEU A 49 -14.48 12.44 -2.69
C LEU A 49 -14.42 10.92 -2.52
N PRO A 50 -14.76 10.37 -1.36
CA PRO A 50 -14.73 8.93 -1.15
C PRO A 50 -15.78 8.21 -2.00
N TRP A 51 -15.67 6.89 -2.03
CA TRP A 51 -16.62 5.94 -2.60
C TRP A 51 -16.71 4.73 -1.67
N PHE A 52 -17.89 4.15 -1.50
CA PHE A 52 -18.06 2.93 -0.70
C PHE A 52 -19.33 2.20 -1.11
N ASP A 53 -19.48 0.97 -0.64
CA ASP A 53 -20.60 0.13 -0.98
C ASP A 53 -20.93 -0.93 0.10
N THR A 54 -22.15 -1.44 0.01
CA THR A 54 -22.62 -2.60 0.78
C THR A 54 -22.35 -3.89 0.01
N TYR A 55 -22.34 -5.02 0.72
CA TYR A 55 -22.19 -6.31 0.07
C TYR A 55 -23.37 -6.65 -0.87
N GLU A 56 -24.54 -6.07 -0.59
CA GLU A 56 -25.78 -6.23 -1.38
C GLU A 56 -25.89 -5.27 -2.58
N GLY A 57 -24.87 -4.46 -2.85
CA GLY A 57 -24.75 -3.68 -4.09
C GLY A 57 -25.20 -2.22 -4.01
N ASP A 58 -25.57 -1.70 -2.83
CA ASP A 58 -25.78 -0.26 -2.67
C ASP A 58 -24.44 0.47 -2.78
N THR A 59 -24.30 1.30 -3.81
CA THR A 59 -23.06 2.03 -4.10
C THR A 59 -23.21 3.51 -3.77
N PHE A 60 -22.32 4.09 -2.96
CA PHE A 60 -22.39 5.48 -2.52
C PHE A 60 -21.26 6.32 -3.14
N ARG A 61 -21.66 7.35 -3.90
CA ARG A 61 -20.72 8.26 -4.59
C ARG A 61 -21.18 9.72 -4.64
N ARG A 62 -22.31 10.01 -3.98
CA ARG A 62 -22.97 11.32 -3.89
C ARG A 62 -23.22 11.65 -2.42
N PHE A 63 -22.96 12.90 -2.05
CA PHE A 63 -22.99 13.35 -0.66
C PHE A 63 -23.77 14.66 -0.58
N GLU A 64 -24.97 14.62 -0.01
CA GLU A 64 -25.77 15.80 0.26
C GLU A 64 -25.12 16.58 1.42
N PHE A 65 -24.74 17.82 1.20
CA PHE A 65 -24.07 18.64 2.21
C PHE A 65 -25.08 19.14 3.25
N ARG A 66 -24.79 18.91 4.54
CA ARG A 66 -25.68 19.26 5.66
C ARG A 66 -25.17 20.44 6.50
N GLY A 67 -23.90 20.79 6.34
CA GLY A 67 -23.26 21.89 7.05
C GLY A 67 -21.94 21.47 7.68
N VAL A 68 -21.37 22.39 8.45
CA VAL A 68 -20.11 22.19 9.15
C VAL A 68 -20.30 22.53 10.62
N SER A 69 -19.71 21.72 11.51
CA SER A 69 -19.64 22.02 12.94
C SER A 69 -18.23 21.82 13.48
N ARG A 70 -18.04 22.17 14.76
CA ARG A 70 -16.84 21.83 15.51
C ARG A 70 -17.20 20.89 16.66
N ARG A 71 -16.42 19.82 16.81
CA ARG A 71 -16.52 18.84 17.91
C ARG A 71 -15.19 18.84 18.66
N GLY A 72 -15.10 19.61 19.75
CA GLY A 72 -13.82 19.87 20.40
C GLY A 72 -12.86 20.60 19.47
N GLY A 73 -11.64 20.09 19.32
CA GLY A 73 -10.64 20.61 18.37
C GLY A 73 -10.86 20.19 16.91
N GLU A 74 -11.88 19.38 16.64
CA GLU A 74 -12.15 18.81 15.32
C GLU A 74 -13.13 19.69 14.53
N LEU A 75 -12.90 19.79 13.23
CA LEU A 75 -13.85 20.34 12.26
C LEU A 75 -14.57 19.17 11.59
N VAL A 76 -15.90 19.21 11.56
CA VAL A 76 -16.73 18.13 11.03
C VAL A 76 -17.57 18.65 9.87
N VAL A 77 -17.35 18.10 8.68
CA VAL A 77 -18.21 18.31 7.51
C VAL A 77 -19.30 17.24 7.52
N HIS A 78 -20.55 17.67 7.74
CA HIS A 78 -21.70 16.78 7.82
C HIS A 78 -22.27 16.57 6.43
N THR A 79 -22.48 15.31 6.06
CA THR A 79 -23.13 14.94 4.80
C THR A 79 -24.12 13.80 5.01
N GLN A 80 -24.99 13.61 4.03
CA GLN A 80 -25.75 12.38 3.89
C GLN A 80 -25.32 11.68 2.59
N ALA A 81 -24.79 10.48 2.71
CA ALA A 81 -24.43 9.67 1.56
C ALA A 81 -25.70 9.12 0.91
N LEU A 82 -25.76 9.20 -0.42
CA LEU A 82 -26.87 8.72 -1.24
C LEU A 82 -26.39 7.56 -2.10
N SER A 83 -27.12 6.44 -2.07
CA SER A 83 -26.81 5.31 -2.95
C SER A 83 -27.18 5.64 -4.40
N ASP A 84 -26.50 4.96 -5.32
CA ASP A 84 -26.75 5.03 -6.74
C ASP A 84 -27.88 4.06 -7.11
N PRO A 85 -29.06 4.55 -7.50
CA PRO A 85 -30.17 3.68 -7.87
C PRO A 85 -29.86 2.88 -9.14
N ASP A 86 -28.88 3.26 -9.96
CA ASP A 86 -28.53 2.57 -11.20
C ASP A 86 -27.41 1.52 -11.02
N ALA A 87 -26.89 1.34 -9.79
CA ALA A 87 -25.97 0.25 -9.51
C ALA A 87 -26.72 -1.10 -9.61
N MET A 88 -26.27 -1.98 -10.51
CA MET A 88 -27.01 -3.19 -10.88
C MET A 88 -26.64 -4.42 -10.05
N PHE A 89 -25.38 -4.53 -9.63
CA PHE A 89 -24.83 -5.79 -9.13
C PHE A 89 -24.46 -5.69 -7.66
N ARG A 90 -24.67 -6.81 -6.95
CA ARG A 90 -24.10 -7.04 -5.63
C ARG A 90 -22.73 -7.71 -5.74
N GLU A 91 -21.94 -7.66 -4.67
CA GLU A 91 -20.61 -8.26 -4.66
C GLU A 91 -20.68 -9.80 -4.66
N ARG A 92 -21.76 -10.37 -4.10
CA ARG A 92 -22.02 -11.82 -4.10
C ARG A 92 -22.07 -12.34 -5.54
N ARG A 93 -21.23 -13.35 -5.80
CA ARG A 93 -21.21 -14.12 -7.06
C ARG A 93 -22.05 -15.38 -6.92
N ASP A 94 -22.56 -15.88 -8.03
CA ASP A 94 -23.17 -17.21 -8.07
C ASP A 94 -22.11 -18.32 -8.07
N THR A 95 -22.53 -19.58 -8.20
CA THR A 95 -21.61 -20.74 -8.21
C THR A 95 -20.67 -20.77 -9.41
N SER A 96 -20.97 -20.04 -10.48
CA SER A 96 -20.14 -19.91 -11.68
C SER A 96 -19.17 -18.73 -11.58
N GLY A 97 -19.33 -17.87 -10.59
CA GLY A 97 -18.57 -16.63 -10.43
C GLY A 97 -19.20 -15.43 -11.11
N ASP A 98 -20.42 -15.54 -11.64
CA ASP A 98 -21.08 -14.48 -12.38
C ASP A 98 -21.65 -13.39 -11.45
N PRO A 99 -21.79 -12.13 -11.94
CA PRO A 99 -22.42 -11.06 -11.19
C PRO A 99 -23.88 -11.38 -10.88
N CYS A 100 -24.30 -11.20 -9.62
CA CYS A 100 -25.70 -11.26 -9.25
C CYS A 100 -26.33 -9.86 -9.24
N PHE A 101 -27.59 -9.75 -9.69
CA PHE A 101 -28.36 -8.53 -9.50
C PHE A 101 -28.57 -8.24 -8.01
N ARG A 102 -28.65 -6.96 -7.67
CA ARG A 102 -29.16 -6.53 -6.38
C ARG A 102 -30.66 -6.86 -6.25
N ASP A 103 -31.14 -6.96 -5.02
CA ASP A 103 -32.55 -7.28 -4.76
C ASP A 103 -33.49 -6.07 -4.95
N ALA A 104 -32.95 -4.84 -4.92
CA ALA A 104 -33.75 -3.63 -5.05
C ALA A 104 -34.29 -3.42 -6.47
N SER A 105 -35.58 -3.03 -6.56
CA SER A 105 -36.24 -2.64 -7.81
C SER A 105 -35.48 -1.52 -8.54
N TRP A 106 -35.67 -1.43 -9.86
CA TRP A 106 -35.00 -0.44 -10.71
C TRP A 106 -35.53 0.97 -10.43
N ASP A 107 -36.79 1.07 -10.01
CA ASP A 107 -37.43 2.34 -9.61
C ASP A 107 -37.28 2.65 -8.11
N ALA A 108 -36.49 1.85 -7.37
CA ALA A 108 -36.32 2.07 -5.95
C ALA A 108 -35.63 3.42 -5.68
N PRO A 109 -36.08 4.19 -4.67
CA PRO A 109 -35.43 5.44 -4.34
C PRO A 109 -34.01 5.20 -3.78
N PRO A 110 -33.10 6.18 -3.93
CA PRO A 110 -31.77 6.12 -3.31
C PRO A 110 -31.84 5.85 -1.80
N GLN A 111 -31.02 4.92 -1.34
CA GLN A 111 -30.78 4.70 0.09
C GLN A 111 -29.94 5.84 0.67
N ARG A 112 -30.09 6.07 1.98
CA ARG A 112 -29.47 7.20 2.68
C ARG A 112 -28.70 6.69 3.90
N ALA A 113 -27.50 7.22 4.10
CA ALA A 113 -26.68 6.92 5.28
C ALA A 113 -26.00 8.20 5.81
N GLU A 114 -25.74 8.23 7.11
CA GLU A 114 -25.00 9.34 7.70
C GLU A 114 -23.52 9.21 7.38
N PHE A 115 -22.91 10.31 6.95
CA PHE A 115 -21.50 10.33 6.56
C PHE A 115 -20.84 11.65 6.92
N ARG A 116 -19.70 11.60 7.60
CA ARG A 116 -18.95 12.78 8.03
C ARG A 116 -17.52 12.69 7.55
N ILE A 117 -16.97 13.85 7.18
CA ILE A 117 -15.54 14.02 6.95
C ILE A 117 -15.03 14.87 8.10
N VAL A 118 -14.10 14.32 8.87
CA VAL A 118 -13.60 14.98 10.08
C VAL A 118 -12.16 15.38 9.87
N PHE A 119 -11.80 16.56 10.37
CA PHE A 119 -10.46 17.13 10.26
C PHE A 119 -9.98 17.59 11.64
N ALA A 120 -8.69 17.40 11.90
CA ALA A 120 -8.03 17.92 13.09
C ALA A 120 -6.66 18.50 12.70
N PRO A 121 -6.17 19.56 13.39
CA PRO A 121 -4.82 20.06 13.15
C PRO A 121 -3.79 18.98 13.49
N ALA A 122 -2.69 18.96 12.76
CA ALA A 122 -1.60 18.02 12.97
C ALA A 122 -0.25 18.72 12.75
N ALA A 123 0.75 18.29 13.51
CA ALA A 123 2.13 18.73 13.38
C ALA A 123 3.05 17.57 13.79
N ALA A 124 4.27 17.58 13.28
CA ALA A 124 5.31 16.62 13.63
C ALA A 124 6.69 17.27 13.51
N GLU A 125 7.66 16.70 14.20
CA GLU A 125 9.08 16.98 13.99
C GLU A 125 9.76 15.68 13.57
N ILE A 126 10.39 15.67 12.40
CA ILE A 126 11.06 14.48 11.87
C ILE A 126 12.43 14.91 11.37
N ASP A 127 13.48 14.27 11.87
CA ASP A 127 14.87 14.60 11.51
C ASP A 127 15.19 16.09 11.69
N GLY A 128 14.73 16.69 12.81
CA GLY A 128 14.89 18.11 13.13
C GLY A 128 14.09 19.09 12.26
N ARG A 129 13.19 18.58 11.40
CA ARG A 129 12.37 19.39 10.50
C ARG A 129 10.95 19.50 11.03
N ALA A 130 10.45 20.72 11.09
CA ALA A 130 9.09 21.00 11.56
C ALA A 130 8.08 20.88 10.41
N PHE A 131 7.08 20.03 10.63
CA PHE A 131 5.96 19.79 9.73
C PHE A 131 4.67 20.30 10.34
N THR A 132 3.81 20.92 9.53
CA THR A 132 2.47 21.39 9.93
C THR A 132 1.44 21.00 8.89
N GLY A 133 0.19 20.81 9.32
CA GLY A 133 -0.90 20.47 8.43
C GLY A 133 -2.12 20.01 9.22
N PHE A 134 -2.71 18.91 8.77
CA PHE A 134 -3.94 18.39 9.34
C PHE A 134 -4.01 16.89 9.14
N LYS A 135 -4.93 16.25 9.85
CA LYS A 135 -5.34 14.88 9.58
C LYS A 135 -6.82 14.83 9.32
N TYR A 136 -7.25 13.85 8.54
CA TYR A 136 -8.66 13.65 8.24
C TYR A 136 -9.04 12.18 8.24
N TRP A 137 -10.33 11.92 8.49
CA TRP A 137 -10.93 10.59 8.43
C TRP A 137 -12.41 10.68 8.07
N PHE A 138 -12.99 9.53 7.77
CA PHE A 138 -14.40 9.39 7.47
C PHE A 138 -15.11 8.64 8.58
N GLU A 139 -16.27 9.15 8.98
CA GLU A 139 -17.18 8.48 9.90
C GLU A 139 -18.47 8.14 9.14
N TYR A 140 -18.92 6.91 9.27
CA TYR A 140 -20.13 6.40 8.64
C TYR A 140 -21.03 5.76 9.68
N GLU A 141 -22.33 5.96 9.54
CA GLU A 141 -23.33 5.29 10.36
C GLU A 141 -24.62 4.98 9.59
N SER A 142 -25.01 3.71 9.62
CA SER A 142 -26.34 3.24 9.20
C SER A 142 -26.64 1.88 9.80
N ALA A 143 -27.76 1.77 10.52
CA ALA A 143 -28.22 0.50 11.08
C ALA A 143 -28.71 -0.50 10.01
N ARG A 144 -28.94 -0.06 8.77
CA ARG A 144 -29.55 -0.89 7.70
C ARG A 144 -28.62 -1.21 6.54
N LEU A 145 -27.51 -0.48 6.42
CA LEU A 145 -26.66 -0.52 5.24
C LEU A 145 -25.21 -0.80 5.67
N PRO A 146 -24.90 -1.99 6.18
CA PRO A 146 -23.53 -2.32 6.57
C PRO A 146 -22.59 -2.24 5.37
N ILE A 147 -21.49 -1.51 5.52
CA ILE A 147 -20.47 -1.38 4.47
C ILE A 147 -19.26 -2.24 4.78
N HIS A 148 -18.61 -2.73 3.73
CA HIS A 148 -17.46 -3.64 3.85
C HIS A 148 -16.16 -3.02 3.33
N ARG A 149 -16.25 -1.89 2.64
CA ARG A 149 -15.09 -1.14 2.16
C ARG A 149 -15.40 0.33 2.00
N LEU A 150 -14.37 1.17 2.10
CA LEU A 150 -14.41 2.59 1.74
C LEU A 150 -13.12 2.94 1.02
N LEU A 151 -13.27 3.45 -0.20
CA LEU A 151 -12.19 3.94 -1.03
C LEU A 151 -12.06 5.46 -0.86
N ASP A 152 -10.98 5.90 -0.22
CA ASP A 152 -10.58 7.30 -0.23
C ASP A 152 -9.99 7.63 -1.60
N ARG A 153 -10.66 8.53 -2.33
CA ARG A 153 -10.23 8.97 -3.67
C ARG A 153 -9.73 10.40 -3.55
N GLN A 154 -8.42 10.50 -3.50
CA GLN A 154 -7.70 11.69 -3.09
C GLN A 154 -6.64 12.07 -4.13
N THR A 155 -6.19 13.31 -4.04
CA THR A 155 -5.09 13.87 -4.84
C THR A 155 -4.24 14.72 -3.92
N TRP A 156 -2.93 14.53 -3.95
CA TRP A 156 -1.96 15.35 -3.22
C TRP A 156 -0.77 15.61 -4.12
N GLU A 157 -0.44 16.88 -4.30
CA GLU A 157 0.66 17.34 -5.14
C GLU A 157 1.24 18.58 -4.47
N ILE A 158 2.49 18.50 -4.02
CA ILE A 158 3.13 19.66 -3.39
C ILE A 158 3.23 20.82 -4.40
N GLY A 159 2.69 21.99 -4.05
CA GLY A 159 2.57 23.12 -4.99
C GLY A 159 1.28 23.12 -5.80
N GLY A 160 0.42 22.10 -5.64
CA GLY A 160 -0.92 22.03 -6.22
C GLY A 160 -1.00 21.66 -7.69
N ASN A 161 0.12 21.26 -8.30
CA ASN A 161 0.24 20.83 -9.69
C ASN A 161 1.47 19.91 -9.86
N LEU A 162 1.76 19.48 -11.09
CA LEU A 162 2.89 18.61 -11.40
C LEU A 162 4.12 19.33 -12.00
N ASP A 163 4.26 20.64 -11.83
CA ASP A 163 5.37 21.39 -12.43
C ASP A 163 6.72 21.00 -11.81
N ASP A 164 6.73 20.78 -10.48
CA ASP A 164 7.93 20.49 -9.71
C ASP A 164 7.70 19.48 -8.58
N VAL A 165 7.11 18.33 -8.92
CA VAL A 165 6.86 17.25 -7.95
C VAL A 165 7.81 16.08 -8.20
N THR A 166 8.58 15.73 -7.18
CA THR A 166 9.31 14.46 -7.13
C THR A 166 8.71 13.55 -6.07
N LEU A 167 8.27 12.37 -6.48
CA LEU A 167 7.75 11.34 -5.58
C LEU A 167 8.87 10.46 -5.04
N CYS A 168 8.85 10.20 -3.74
CA CYS A 168 9.66 9.18 -3.07
C CYS A 168 8.73 8.08 -2.54
N LEU A 169 8.27 7.21 -3.44
CA LEU A 169 7.43 6.06 -3.10
C LEU A 169 8.17 4.78 -3.47
N ARG A 170 9.01 4.29 -2.57
CA ARG A 170 9.91 3.16 -2.87
C ARG A 170 9.16 1.83 -2.83
N HIS A 171 9.13 1.11 -3.94
CA HIS A 171 8.87 -0.33 -3.96
C HIS A 171 9.70 -1.01 -5.05
N TRP A 172 9.78 -2.34 -5.04
CA TRP A 172 10.71 -3.11 -5.87
C TRP A 172 10.48 -3.04 -7.40
N LEU A 173 9.46 -2.30 -7.87
CA LEU A 173 9.09 -2.22 -9.29
C LEU A 173 9.16 -0.81 -9.89
N ILE A 174 9.40 0.22 -9.08
CA ILE A 174 9.56 1.59 -9.55
C ILE A 174 10.86 2.19 -9.03
N PRO A 175 11.44 3.18 -9.72
CA PRO A 175 12.61 3.88 -9.23
C PRO A 175 12.40 4.41 -7.80
N PRO A 176 13.45 4.44 -6.95
CA PRO A 176 13.31 4.90 -5.56
C PRO A 176 12.71 6.32 -5.42
N ARG A 177 12.90 7.12 -6.47
CA ARG A 177 12.32 8.45 -6.63
C ARG A 177 12.04 8.72 -8.10
N GLN A 178 10.96 9.44 -8.38
CA GLN A 178 10.56 9.76 -9.75
C GLN A 178 9.97 11.15 -9.83
N ARG A 179 10.49 11.97 -10.75
CA ARG A 179 9.88 13.25 -11.09
C ARG A 179 8.61 13.00 -11.90
N VAL A 180 7.48 13.43 -11.37
CA VAL A 180 6.17 13.31 -12.04
C VAL A 180 5.79 14.69 -12.56
N ARG A 181 5.51 14.74 -13.87
CA ARG A 181 5.08 15.93 -14.61
C ARG A 181 3.86 15.58 -15.44
N ARG A 182 3.17 16.58 -15.99
CA ARG A 182 2.03 16.37 -16.89
C ARG A 182 2.27 15.38 -18.04
N GLY A 183 3.51 15.28 -18.53
CA GLY A 183 3.88 14.33 -19.58
C GLY A 183 4.22 12.90 -19.11
N THR A 184 4.28 12.67 -17.79
CA THR A 184 4.71 11.41 -17.18
C THR A 184 3.50 10.52 -16.90
N GLU A 185 3.56 9.28 -17.37
CA GLU A 185 2.70 8.21 -16.89
C GLU A 185 3.38 7.54 -15.69
N TYR A 186 2.63 7.38 -14.60
CA TYR A 186 3.10 6.78 -13.37
C TYR A 186 1.99 5.90 -12.81
N SER A 187 2.31 4.69 -12.39
CA SER A 187 1.38 3.81 -11.69
C SER A 187 2.14 2.85 -10.77
N THR A 188 1.61 2.66 -9.56
CA THR A 188 2.02 1.57 -8.67
C THR A 188 1.23 0.29 -8.94
N ALA A 189 0.19 0.34 -9.78
CA ALA A 189 -0.58 -0.84 -10.14
C ALA A 189 0.19 -1.69 -11.14
N LEU A 190 0.10 -3.01 -10.99
CA LEU A 190 0.63 -3.96 -11.98
C LEU A 190 -0.51 -4.50 -12.82
N LEU A 191 -0.37 -4.35 -14.13
CA LEU A 191 -1.27 -5.00 -15.07
C LEU A 191 -0.68 -6.35 -15.46
N VAL A 192 -1.54 -7.36 -15.63
CA VAL A 192 -1.15 -8.73 -16.02
C VAL A 192 -0.23 -8.77 -17.24
N LYS A 193 -0.42 -7.83 -18.18
CA LYS A 193 0.40 -7.71 -19.39
C LYS A 193 1.86 -7.34 -19.14
N GLN A 194 2.18 -6.76 -17.97
CA GLN A 194 3.52 -6.29 -17.64
C GLN A 194 4.34 -7.32 -16.85
N PHE A 195 3.69 -8.11 -15.97
CA PHE A 195 4.38 -9.01 -15.03
C PHE A 195 3.75 -10.41 -14.93
N GLY A 196 2.90 -10.80 -15.88
CA GLY A 196 2.21 -12.09 -15.86
C GLY A 196 1.10 -12.13 -14.79
N ALA A 197 0.75 -13.33 -14.34
CA ALA A 197 -0.30 -13.55 -13.34
C ALA A 197 0.21 -13.28 -11.91
N MET A 198 0.51 -12.02 -11.58
CA MET A 198 0.71 -11.61 -10.19
C MET A 198 -0.62 -11.16 -9.58
N PRO A 199 -1.00 -11.65 -8.39
CA PRO A 199 -2.26 -11.27 -7.76
C PRO A 199 -2.17 -9.85 -7.18
N GLY A 200 -2.88 -8.90 -7.80
CA GLY A 200 -3.24 -7.63 -7.18
C GLY A 200 -2.74 -6.38 -7.92
N ASN A 201 -3.62 -5.37 -8.00
CA ASN A 201 -3.34 -4.03 -8.53
C ASN A 201 -3.22 -2.95 -7.43
N MET A 202 -3.77 -3.22 -6.23
CA MET A 202 -3.68 -2.36 -5.06
C MET A 202 -2.82 -3.05 -3.99
N TRP A 203 -1.60 -2.54 -3.81
CA TRP A 203 -0.64 -3.05 -2.84
C TRP A 203 -0.96 -2.53 -1.45
N SER A 204 -0.72 -3.33 -0.41
CA SER A 204 -0.95 -2.85 0.96
C SER A 204 0.16 -1.90 1.43
N ARG A 205 -0.23 -0.88 2.18
CA ARG A 205 0.69 -0.08 3.01
C ARG A 205 1.38 -1.00 4.05
N TRP A 206 2.60 -0.66 4.47
CA TRP A 206 3.47 -1.49 5.32
C TRP A 206 3.82 -2.88 4.74
N THR A 207 3.60 -3.10 3.44
CA THR A 207 4.06 -4.33 2.77
C THR A 207 4.87 -3.98 1.53
N VAL A 208 4.28 -4.10 0.34
CA VAL A 208 4.93 -3.75 -0.93
C VAL A 208 5.00 -2.24 -1.11
N LEU A 209 4.04 -1.48 -0.59
CA LEU A 209 4.10 -0.03 -0.57
C LEU A 209 4.54 0.49 0.81
N PRO A 210 5.31 1.59 0.84
CA PRO A 210 5.66 2.24 2.09
C PRO A 210 4.39 2.76 2.77
N PRO A 211 4.42 2.90 4.09
CA PRO A 211 3.26 3.31 4.89
C PRO A 211 2.86 4.78 4.76
N PHE A 212 3.63 5.53 3.99
CA PHE A 212 3.45 6.96 3.77
C PHE A 212 3.67 7.33 2.31
N ASP A 213 3.16 8.50 1.94
CA ASP A 213 3.44 9.22 0.71
C ASP A 213 4.45 10.32 1.03
N MET A 214 5.52 10.43 0.25
CA MET A 214 6.49 11.52 0.35
C MET A 214 6.71 12.19 -1.00
N GLN A 215 6.65 13.52 -1.00
CA GLN A 215 6.94 14.35 -2.16
C GLN A 215 7.86 15.51 -1.78
N TYR A 216 8.68 15.97 -2.71
CA TYR A 216 9.49 17.18 -2.53
C TYR A 216 9.61 17.97 -3.84
N GLY A 217 9.85 19.28 -3.69
CA GLY A 217 10.04 20.23 -4.78
C GLY A 217 10.29 21.65 -4.26
N ALA A 218 10.22 22.65 -5.13
CA ALA A 218 10.45 24.06 -4.78
C ALA A 218 9.43 24.62 -3.77
N ALA A 219 8.25 24.00 -3.69
CA ALA A 219 7.19 24.32 -2.73
C ALA A 219 7.38 23.65 -1.35
N GLY A 220 8.42 22.85 -1.16
CA GLY A 220 8.77 22.21 0.11
C GLY A 220 8.64 20.68 0.07
N VAL A 221 8.38 20.08 1.22
CA VAL A 221 8.18 18.64 1.39
C VAL A 221 6.75 18.37 1.83
N LEU A 222 6.10 17.39 1.20
CA LEU A 222 4.81 16.85 1.62
C LEU A 222 5.01 15.44 2.16
N LEU A 223 4.48 15.18 3.35
CA LEU A 223 4.37 13.84 3.93
C LEU A 223 2.91 13.52 4.21
N ALA A 224 2.48 12.31 3.88
CA ALA A 224 1.18 11.81 4.31
C ALA A 224 1.24 10.36 4.78
N TRP A 225 0.75 10.07 5.98
CA TRP A 225 0.74 8.72 6.56
C TRP A 225 -0.56 8.47 7.33
N PHE A 226 -0.74 7.26 7.81
CA PHE A 226 -1.89 6.89 8.62
C PHE A 226 -1.52 6.75 10.11
N ASP A 227 -2.45 7.09 11.01
CA ASP A 227 -2.17 7.17 12.45
C ASP A 227 -1.92 5.80 13.11
N ARG A 228 -2.46 4.72 12.55
CA ARG A 228 -2.25 3.33 13.01
C ARG A 228 -1.87 2.40 11.86
N VAL A 229 -1.27 1.25 12.15
CA VAL A 229 -1.09 0.20 11.14
C VAL A 229 -2.43 -0.50 10.88
N SER A 230 -2.79 -0.66 9.62
CA SER A 230 -4.02 -1.34 9.23
C SER A 230 -3.94 -1.82 7.78
N LEU A 231 -4.80 -2.77 7.40
CA LEU A 231 -4.91 -3.20 6.01
C LEU A 231 -5.53 -2.08 5.16
N ILE A 232 -4.67 -1.28 4.54
CA ILE A 232 -5.03 -0.26 3.55
C ILE A 232 -4.39 -0.65 2.25
N ARG A 233 -5.20 -0.88 1.22
CA ARG A 233 -4.71 -1.20 -0.12
C ARG A 233 -4.68 0.07 -0.96
N THR A 234 -3.54 0.34 -1.58
CA THR A 234 -3.27 1.60 -2.23
C THR A 234 -2.89 1.42 -3.69
N THR A 235 -3.36 2.35 -4.52
CA THR A 235 -2.82 2.61 -5.85
C THR A 235 -2.54 4.10 -6.00
N VAL A 236 -1.36 4.44 -6.52
CA VAL A 236 -0.95 5.82 -6.84
C VAL A 236 -0.69 5.92 -8.34
N GLU A 237 -1.35 6.87 -8.99
CA GLU A 237 -1.29 7.02 -10.45
C GLU A 237 -1.27 8.48 -10.92
N SER A 238 -0.62 8.70 -12.05
CA SER A 238 -0.76 9.92 -12.87
C SER A 238 -0.77 9.50 -14.33
N GLN A 239 -1.76 9.96 -15.10
CA GLN A 239 -1.82 9.70 -16.54
C GLN A 239 -1.18 10.82 -17.34
N ARG A 240 -0.72 10.52 -18.57
CA ARG A 240 -0.23 11.56 -19.48
C ARG A 240 -1.33 12.58 -19.76
N GLY A 241 -1.04 13.85 -19.55
CA GLY A 241 -1.96 14.97 -19.71
C GLY A 241 -2.61 15.43 -18.40
N GLU A 242 -2.60 14.60 -17.36
CA GLU A 242 -3.10 14.96 -16.03
C GLU A 242 -2.14 15.90 -15.31
N ASP A 243 -2.68 16.66 -14.35
CA ASP A 243 -1.93 17.60 -13.52
C ASP A 243 -2.16 17.32 -12.04
N ALA A 244 -2.35 16.03 -11.72
CA ALA A 244 -2.66 15.53 -10.41
C ALA A 244 -2.14 14.09 -10.27
N ILE A 245 -1.86 13.71 -9.03
CA ILE A 245 -1.48 12.36 -8.62
C ILE A 245 -2.70 11.77 -7.91
N ARG A 246 -3.38 10.85 -8.59
CA ARG A 246 -4.54 10.13 -8.04
C ARG A 246 -4.04 9.09 -7.05
N ILE A 247 -4.46 9.21 -5.80
CA ILE A 247 -4.18 8.23 -4.75
C ILE A 247 -5.52 7.60 -4.37
N LEU A 248 -5.55 6.27 -4.39
CA LEU A 248 -6.69 5.46 -4.02
C LEU A 248 -6.30 4.65 -2.79
N ASP A 249 -6.87 4.97 -1.62
CA ASP A 249 -6.62 4.23 -0.38
C ASP A 249 -7.91 3.48 0.02
N LEU A 250 -7.89 2.14 -0.08
CA LEU A 250 -9.01 1.26 0.24
C LEU A 250 -8.92 0.78 1.69
N HIS A 251 -9.88 1.21 2.51
CA HIS A 251 -10.12 0.70 3.85
C HIS A 251 -11.14 -0.45 3.79
N LEU A 252 -10.89 -1.53 4.54
CA LEU A 252 -11.73 -2.72 4.59
C LEU A 252 -12.36 -2.89 5.97
N PHE A 253 -13.60 -3.39 6.00
CA PHE A 253 -14.40 -3.58 7.20
C PHE A 253 -15.16 -4.90 7.15
N GLU A 254 -15.44 -5.48 8.32
CA GLU A 254 -16.30 -6.64 8.47
C GLU A 254 -17.79 -6.21 8.46
N GLN A 255 -18.33 -5.89 7.28
CA GLN A 255 -19.75 -5.52 7.06
C GLN A 255 -20.36 -4.70 8.22
N ALA A 256 -19.83 -3.50 8.44
CA ALA A 256 -20.07 -2.74 9.65
C ALA A 256 -21.12 -1.64 9.46
N ALA A 257 -22.04 -1.52 10.42
CA ALA A 257 -23.05 -0.47 10.48
C ALA A 257 -22.48 0.89 10.92
N ARG A 258 -21.34 0.88 11.60
CA ARG A 258 -20.59 2.06 12.04
C ARG A 258 -19.14 1.87 11.68
N VAL A 259 -18.55 2.81 10.94
CA VAL A 259 -17.12 2.76 10.63
C VAL A 259 -16.45 4.10 10.88
N CYS A 260 -15.18 4.02 11.24
CA CYS A 260 -14.25 5.13 11.26
C CYS A 260 -12.99 4.70 10.50
N THR A 261 -12.65 5.40 9.42
CA THR A 261 -11.41 5.08 8.69
C THR A 261 -10.20 5.36 9.56
N ASN A 262 -9.05 4.82 9.15
CA ASN A 262 -7.79 5.20 9.76
C ASN A 262 -7.47 6.65 9.38
N PRO A 263 -7.27 7.58 10.35
CA PRO A 263 -6.93 8.95 10.03
C PRO A 263 -5.67 9.04 9.17
N LYS A 264 -5.77 9.78 8.06
CA LYS A 264 -4.63 10.14 7.23
C LYS A 264 -4.14 11.52 7.64
N THR A 265 -2.92 11.57 8.17
CA THR A 265 -2.20 12.79 8.50
C THR A 265 -1.50 13.29 7.24
N VAL A 266 -1.69 14.55 6.87
CA VAL A 266 -1.11 15.24 5.70
C VAL A 266 -0.39 16.48 6.20
N LEU A 267 0.92 16.52 6.00
CA LEU A 267 1.80 17.55 6.54
C LEU A 267 2.69 18.15 5.46
N TRP A 268 3.09 19.38 5.71
CA TRP A 268 3.98 20.17 4.88
C TRP A 268 5.12 20.77 5.69
N CYS A 269 6.31 20.78 5.10
CA CYS A 269 7.49 21.47 5.59
C CYS A 269 8.03 22.41 4.50
N PRO A 270 8.40 23.67 4.82
CA PRO A 270 8.92 24.63 3.85
C PRO A 270 10.33 24.31 3.34
N ASP A 271 11.03 23.38 3.98
CA ASP A 271 12.42 23.07 3.66
C ASP A 271 12.54 22.52 2.23
N ARG A 272 13.67 22.86 1.59
CA ARG A 272 14.01 22.35 0.26
C ARG A 272 15.08 21.29 0.42
N LEU A 273 14.78 20.11 -0.09
CA LEU A 273 15.70 18.98 -0.04
C LEU A 273 16.34 18.78 -1.40
N ASP A 274 17.62 18.43 -1.39
CA ASP A 274 18.19 17.74 -2.53
C ASP A 274 17.81 16.26 -2.51
N ASP A 275 18.31 15.54 -3.51
CA ASP A 275 18.03 14.14 -3.73
C ASP A 275 18.49 13.23 -2.58
N VAL A 276 19.59 13.59 -1.92
CA VAL A 276 20.21 12.79 -0.85
C VAL A 276 19.45 13.04 0.44
N ASP A 277 19.19 14.30 0.77
CA ASP A 277 18.40 14.70 1.93
C ASP A 277 16.97 14.15 1.86
N ALA A 278 16.36 14.09 0.67
CA ALA A 278 15.06 13.46 0.48
C ALA A 278 15.06 11.96 0.82
N LEU A 279 16.12 11.22 0.45
CA LEU A 279 16.24 9.80 0.79
C LEU A 279 16.59 9.57 2.27
N ASN A 280 17.37 10.47 2.88
CA ASN A 280 17.63 10.45 4.31
C ASN A 280 16.33 10.64 5.10
N LEU A 281 15.57 11.70 4.78
CA LEU A 281 14.26 11.94 5.39
C LEU A 281 13.31 10.76 5.15
N TRP A 282 13.24 10.23 3.94
CA TRP A 282 12.42 9.04 3.64
C TRP A 282 12.76 7.88 4.58
N THR A 283 14.05 7.63 4.80
CA THR A 283 14.51 6.57 5.70
C THR A 283 14.08 6.83 7.14
N ARG A 284 14.17 8.07 7.62
CA ARG A 284 13.69 8.44 8.97
C ARG A 284 12.19 8.26 9.14
N VAL A 285 11.40 8.58 8.13
CA VAL A 285 9.94 8.34 8.16
C VAL A 285 9.66 6.84 8.14
N GLN A 286 10.41 6.05 7.36
CA GLN A 286 10.30 4.59 7.35
C GLN A 286 10.62 3.98 8.72
N ASP A 287 11.70 4.42 9.38
CA ASP A 287 12.08 3.99 10.73
C ASP A 287 10.94 4.28 11.73
N GLN A 288 10.40 5.51 11.72
CA GLN A 288 9.26 5.91 12.55
C GLN A 288 8.05 4.98 12.35
N GLU A 289 7.71 4.67 11.09
CA GLU A 289 6.56 3.84 10.76
C GLU A 289 6.77 2.35 11.07
N GLN A 290 8.02 1.88 10.99
CA GLN A 290 8.41 0.55 11.45
C GLN A 290 8.29 0.43 12.97
N GLU A 291 8.80 1.40 13.73
CA GLU A 291 8.64 1.44 15.19
C GLU A 291 7.16 1.46 15.61
N LYS A 292 6.33 2.23 14.89
CA LYS A 292 4.88 2.24 15.08
C LYS A 292 4.29 0.85 14.87
N ALA A 293 4.67 0.15 13.80
CA ALA A 293 4.21 -1.20 13.51
C ALA A 293 4.62 -2.20 14.60
N CYS A 294 5.89 -2.20 15.00
CA CYS A 294 6.40 -3.05 16.07
C CYS A 294 5.62 -2.83 17.37
N ARG A 295 5.46 -1.57 17.78
CA ARG A 295 4.72 -1.22 19.00
C ARG A 295 3.26 -1.65 18.95
N GLN A 296 2.58 -1.45 17.82
CA GLN A 296 1.15 -1.76 17.72
C GLN A 296 0.86 -3.27 17.82
N PHE A 297 1.74 -4.11 17.28
CA PHE A 297 1.56 -5.57 17.29
C PHE A 297 2.37 -6.28 18.38
N GLY A 298 3.08 -5.54 19.23
CA GLY A 298 3.95 -6.12 20.25
C GLY A 298 5.11 -6.92 19.67
N MET A 299 5.57 -6.58 18.46
CA MET A 299 6.78 -7.17 17.90
C MET A 299 7.99 -6.53 18.58
N ALA A 300 9.01 -7.34 18.88
CA ALA A 300 10.29 -6.80 19.33
C ALA A 300 10.85 -5.87 18.26
N THR A 301 11.52 -4.79 18.69
CA THR A 301 12.36 -4.02 17.79
C THR A 301 13.40 -4.96 17.21
N GLU A 302 13.55 -4.98 15.88
CA GLU A 302 14.62 -5.73 15.25
C GLU A 302 15.96 -5.21 15.77
N GLU A 303 16.73 -6.07 16.42
CA GLU A 303 18.15 -5.82 16.62
C GLU A 303 18.84 -5.83 15.25
N PRO A 304 19.98 -5.16 15.07
CA PRO A 304 20.74 -5.25 13.83
C PRO A 304 20.80 -6.70 13.38
N PRO A 305 20.34 -7.02 12.16
CA PRO A 305 20.30 -8.40 11.73
C PRO A 305 21.73 -8.92 11.78
N ALA A 306 21.85 -10.17 12.21
CA ALA A 306 23.07 -10.91 12.07
C ALA A 306 23.63 -10.73 10.65
N VAL A 307 24.93 -10.56 10.52
CA VAL A 307 25.60 -10.47 9.22
C VAL A 307 25.54 -11.85 8.58
N VAL A 308 24.64 -12.02 7.61
CA VAL A 308 24.44 -13.28 6.91
C VAL A 308 25.11 -13.20 5.54
N LEU A 309 26.01 -14.15 5.24
CA LEU A 309 26.44 -14.39 3.86
C LEU A 309 25.64 -15.54 3.27
N ALA A 310 25.06 -15.31 2.09
CA ALA A 310 24.25 -16.29 1.39
C ALA A 310 24.91 -16.71 0.08
N HIS A 311 24.88 -18.01 -0.20
CA HIS A 311 25.21 -18.55 -1.52
C HIS A 311 24.03 -19.39 -2.00
N ASN A 312 23.29 -18.88 -2.99
CA ASN A 312 22.19 -19.62 -3.61
C ASN A 312 22.70 -20.34 -4.86
N ALA A 313 23.02 -21.63 -4.75
CA ALA A 313 23.53 -22.46 -5.83
C ALA A 313 22.42 -23.09 -6.69
N TRP A 314 21.23 -23.34 -6.10
CA TRP A 314 19.98 -23.85 -6.74
C TRP A 314 20.05 -25.17 -7.53
N VAL A 315 21.22 -25.59 -8.02
CA VAL A 315 21.46 -26.81 -8.80
C VAL A 315 22.84 -27.36 -8.50
N ASN A 316 23.03 -28.66 -8.68
CA ASN A 316 24.29 -29.37 -8.47
C ASN A 316 24.88 -29.14 -7.06
N VAL A 317 24.01 -28.97 -6.07
CA VAL A 317 24.41 -28.71 -4.68
C VAL A 317 25.08 -29.95 -4.12
N ARG A 318 26.25 -29.77 -3.51
CA ARG A 318 26.96 -30.80 -2.75
C ARG A 318 27.50 -30.16 -1.48
N PHE A 319 27.03 -30.62 -0.32
CA PHE A 319 27.30 -29.96 0.96
C PHE A 319 28.80 -29.86 1.27
N ASP A 320 29.59 -30.84 0.83
CA ASP A 320 31.04 -30.92 1.06
C ASP A 320 31.87 -29.87 0.31
N ARG A 321 31.35 -29.29 -0.79
CA ARG A 321 32.13 -28.41 -1.68
C ARG A 321 31.43 -27.13 -2.10
N THR A 322 30.10 -27.12 -2.22
CA THR A 322 29.34 -25.98 -2.79
C THR A 322 29.49 -24.72 -1.93
N TYR A 323 29.57 -24.88 -0.61
CA TYR A 323 29.54 -23.77 0.34
C TYR A 323 30.89 -23.40 0.95
N GLU A 324 31.98 -24.11 0.59
CA GLU A 324 33.31 -23.86 1.18
C GLU A 324 33.73 -22.40 1.06
N ARG A 325 33.58 -21.82 -0.14
CA ARG A 325 33.97 -20.44 -0.38
C ARG A 325 33.15 -19.43 0.43
N VAL A 326 31.84 -19.64 0.58
CA VAL A 326 31.01 -18.70 1.35
C VAL A 326 31.30 -18.81 2.84
N ILE A 327 31.66 -19.98 3.34
CA ILE A 327 32.14 -20.17 4.71
C ILE A 327 33.47 -19.44 4.93
N ASP A 328 34.44 -19.62 4.03
CA ASP A 328 35.75 -18.99 4.18
C ASP A 328 35.62 -17.45 4.15
N VAL A 329 34.79 -16.90 3.26
CA VAL A 329 34.49 -15.46 3.20
C VAL A 329 33.70 -15.01 4.43
N ALA A 330 32.76 -15.81 4.93
CA ALA A 330 32.03 -15.48 6.17
C ALA A 330 32.97 -15.35 7.36
N GLY A 331 33.93 -16.26 7.49
CA GLY A 331 34.97 -16.18 8.51
C GLY A 331 35.86 -14.94 8.36
N GLU A 332 36.25 -14.58 7.13
CA GLU A 332 37.07 -13.38 6.86
C GLU A 332 36.36 -12.08 7.27
N PHE A 333 35.07 -11.96 6.95
CA PHE A 333 34.27 -10.76 7.23
C PHE A 333 33.63 -10.73 8.62
N GLY A 334 33.82 -11.79 9.43
CA GLY A 334 33.20 -11.92 10.75
C GLY A 334 31.67 -11.99 10.68
N ALA A 335 31.14 -12.68 9.67
CA ALA A 335 29.71 -12.91 9.53
C ALA A 335 29.20 -13.86 10.63
N ASP A 336 28.00 -13.61 11.12
CA ASP A 336 27.37 -14.40 12.19
C ASP A 336 26.83 -15.74 11.66
N TYR A 337 26.35 -15.77 10.41
CA TYR A 337 25.75 -16.96 9.80
C TYR A 337 26.11 -17.11 8.32
N VAL A 338 26.12 -18.36 7.87
CA VAL A 338 26.08 -18.73 6.45
C VAL A 338 24.70 -19.27 6.12
N PHE A 339 24.01 -18.60 5.20
CA PHE A 339 22.76 -19.11 4.64
C PHE A 339 23.07 -20.04 3.45
N ILE A 340 22.53 -21.25 3.52
CA ILE A 340 22.62 -22.29 2.48
C ILE A 340 21.22 -22.58 1.92
N ASP A 341 21.16 -23.10 0.69
CA ASP A 341 19.89 -23.51 0.10
C ASP A 341 19.23 -24.67 0.89
N SER A 342 17.96 -24.97 0.58
CA SER A 342 17.20 -26.04 1.24
C SER A 342 17.96 -27.37 1.26
N VAL A 343 18.06 -27.96 2.46
CA VAL A 343 18.79 -29.23 2.69
C VAL A 343 17.95 -30.47 2.44
N TRP A 344 16.64 -30.29 2.29
CA TRP A 344 15.65 -31.37 2.23
C TRP A 344 15.54 -32.01 0.86
N GLU A 345 15.04 -33.25 0.81
CA GLU A 345 14.55 -33.85 -0.43
C GLU A 345 13.49 -32.92 -1.04
N SER A 346 13.81 -32.41 -2.22
CA SER A 346 13.02 -31.41 -2.93
C SER A 346 12.82 -31.82 -4.37
N GLN A 347 11.90 -31.16 -5.07
CA GLN A 347 11.68 -31.43 -6.48
C GLN A 347 12.96 -31.25 -7.32
N GLN A 348 13.83 -30.31 -6.95
CA GLN A 348 15.15 -30.14 -7.56
C GLN A 348 16.09 -31.33 -7.30
N ALA A 349 16.20 -31.79 -6.04
CA ALA A 349 17.00 -32.96 -5.68
C ALA A 349 16.52 -34.23 -6.41
N PHE A 350 15.20 -34.41 -6.49
CA PHE A 350 14.58 -35.48 -7.25
C PHE A 350 14.91 -35.40 -8.75
N ARG A 351 14.86 -34.20 -9.34
CA ARG A 351 15.25 -33.99 -10.74
C ARG A 351 16.71 -34.41 -10.98
N GLU A 352 17.63 -33.98 -10.14
CA GLU A 352 19.05 -34.33 -10.27
C GLU A 352 19.30 -35.83 -10.15
N ARG A 353 18.61 -36.51 -9.22
CA ARG A 353 18.67 -37.96 -9.10
C ARG A 353 18.15 -38.65 -10.37
N LEU A 354 17.00 -38.20 -10.86
CA LEU A 354 16.39 -38.74 -12.07
C LEU A 354 17.27 -38.52 -13.32
N GLU A 355 17.94 -37.37 -13.43
CA GLU A 355 18.88 -37.08 -14.50
C GLU A 355 20.13 -37.95 -14.43
N ALA A 356 20.64 -38.23 -13.22
CA ALA A 356 21.75 -39.15 -12.99
C ALA A 356 21.39 -40.61 -13.34
N ASP A 357 20.20 -41.08 -12.97
CA ASP A 357 19.75 -42.45 -13.22
C ASP A 357 19.43 -42.72 -14.70
N LEU A 358 19.16 -41.69 -15.50
CA LEU A 358 18.73 -41.79 -16.91
C LEU A 358 19.84 -41.43 -17.93
N ASP A 359 21.11 -41.39 -17.50
CA ASP A 359 22.28 -41.01 -18.32
C ASP A 359 22.08 -39.70 -19.12
N GLY A 360 21.30 -38.75 -18.59
CA GLY A 360 21.04 -37.42 -19.15
C GLY A 360 20.32 -37.34 -20.51
N GLN A 361 20.40 -38.37 -21.37
CA GLN A 361 19.93 -38.37 -22.75
C GLN A 361 18.63 -39.17 -22.96
N ALA A 362 18.39 -40.23 -22.16
CA ALA A 362 17.22 -41.08 -22.34
C ALA A 362 15.90 -40.36 -21.94
N GLY A 363 15.91 -39.57 -20.86
CA GLY A 363 14.74 -38.83 -20.38
C GLY A 363 14.38 -37.58 -21.20
N ALA A 364 15.26 -37.07 -22.07
CA ALA A 364 15.00 -35.85 -22.84
C ALA A 364 13.98 -36.03 -23.99
N ARG A 365 13.78 -37.28 -24.43
CA ARG A 365 12.93 -37.63 -25.57
C ARG A 365 11.49 -37.97 -25.20
N ASP A 366 11.19 -38.17 -23.91
CA ASP A 366 9.85 -38.53 -23.44
C ASP A 366 9.08 -37.29 -22.89
N PRO A 367 7.87 -37.01 -23.43
CA PRO A 367 7.05 -35.87 -23.02
C PRO A 367 6.66 -35.84 -21.53
N ILE A 368 6.61 -36.99 -20.85
CA ILE A 368 6.28 -37.08 -19.42
C ILE A 368 7.44 -36.53 -18.58
N TYR A 369 8.68 -36.88 -18.92
CA TYR A 369 9.88 -36.42 -18.20
C TYR A 369 10.12 -34.91 -18.33
N ARG A 370 9.68 -34.29 -19.44
CA ARG A 370 9.74 -32.83 -19.60
C ARG A 370 8.92 -32.09 -18.54
N LYS A 371 7.85 -32.68 -18.02
CA LYS A 371 7.03 -32.06 -16.95
C LYS A 371 7.80 -31.91 -15.64
N PHE A 372 8.82 -32.75 -15.42
CA PHE A 372 9.68 -32.73 -14.23
C PHE A 372 10.93 -31.84 -14.41
N ARG A 373 11.06 -31.08 -15.52
CA ARG A 373 12.18 -30.14 -15.71
C ARG A 373 11.96 -28.78 -15.07
N HIS A 374 10.71 -28.41 -14.77
CA HIS A 374 10.36 -27.11 -14.15
C HIS A 374 10.28 -27.17 -12.62
N LEU A 375 10.98 -28.14 -12.04
CA LEU A 375 11.05 -28.37 -10.61
C LEU A 375 12.06 -27.42 -9.95
N ASN A 376 11.77 -27.01 -8.73
CA ASN A 376 12.57 -26.06 -7.97
C ASN A 376 12.92 -26.60 -6.57
N MET A 377 13.88 -25.95 -5.91
CA MET A 377 14.37 -26.38 -4.60
C MET A 377 13.45 -25.95 -3.44
N CYS A 378 12.55 -24.98 -3.67
CA CYS A 378 11.59 -24.52 -2.66
C CYS A 378 10.37 -25.44 -2.50
N CYS A 379 10.20 -26.44 -3.37
CA CYS A 379 9.17 -27.47 -3.23
C CYS A 379 9.76 -28.72 -2.56
N THR A 380 9.71 -28.76 -1.22
CA THR A 380 10.05 -29.94 -0.42
C THR A 380 9.12 -31.11 -0.75
N LEU A 381 9.70 -32.27 -1.03
CA LEU A 381 9.00 -33.53 -1.23
C LEU A 381 8.99 -34.38 0.05
N ASP A 382 10.10 -34.36 0.79
CA ASP A 382 10.28 -35.06 2.06
C ASP A 382 11.22 -34.23 2.96
N TYR A 383 11.12 -34.39 4.28
CA TYR A 383 11.99 -33.75 5.27
C TYR A 383 13.24 -34.57 5.61
N GLU A 384 13.53 -35.63 4.86
CA GLU A 384 14.86 -36.25 4.87
C GLU A 384 15.90 -35.33 4.20
N VAL A 385 17.15 -35.36 4.66
CA VAL A 385 18.25 -34.62 4.03
C VAL A 385 18.56 -35.23 2.67
N ALA A 386 18.59 -34.39 1.63
CA ALA A 386 18.73 -34.84 0.25
C ALA A 386 19.98 -35.70 0.03
N GLN A 387 19.78 -36.99 -0.29
CA GLN A 387 20.91 -37.93 -0.44
C GLN A 387 21.81 -37.55 -1.61
N ILE A 388 21.21 -37.06 -2.70
CA ILE A 388 21.96 -36.63 -3.89
C ILE A 388 22.91 -35.45 -3.59
N TYR A 389 22.65 -34.66 -2.54
CA TYR A 389 23.51 -33.55 -2.11
C TYR A 389 24.65 -33.99 -1.17
N GLY A 390 24.72 -35.27 -0.81
CA GLY A 390 25.67 -35.83 0.17
C GLY A 390 25.01 -36.32 1.46
N GLY A 391 23.67 -36.22 1.56
CA GLY A 391 22.88 -36.72 2.69
C GLY A 391 23.26 -36.07 4.03
N GLU A 392 22.81 -36.68 5.13
CA GLU A 392 23.09 -36.18 6.48
C GLU A 392 24.57 -36.07 6.80
N ALA A 393 25.40 -36.99 6.27
CA ALA A 393 26.84 -37.00 6.52
C ALA A 393 27.50 -35.75 5.91
N GLY A 394 27.15 -35.41 4.67
CA GLY A 394 27.62 -34.19 4.01
C GLY A 394 27.16 -32.93 4.73
N LEU A 395 25.90 -32.88 5.17
CA LEU A 395 25.39 -31.74 5.93
C LEU A 395 26.10 -31.58 7.28
N LYS A 396 26.30 -32.67 8.02
CA LYS A 396 27.05 -32.64 9.30
C LYS A 396 28.49 -32.17 9.12
N ALA A 397 29.15 -32.62 8.05
CA ALA A 397 30.52 -32.18 7.73
C ALA A 397 30.57 -30.68 7.40
N LEU A 398 29.60 -30.18 6.64
CA LEU A 398 29.44 -28.76 6.35
C LEU A 398 29.24 -27.94 7.64
N CYS A 399 28.33 -28.37 8.52
CA CYS A 399 28.07 -27.70 9.79
C CYS A 399 29.24 -27.77 10.79
N ALA A 400 30.11 -28.78 10.70
CA ALA A 400 31.31 -28.86 11.54
C ALA A 400 32.44 -27.96 11.05
N ARG A 401 32.41 -27.57 9.77
CA ARG A 401 33.38 -26.65 9.17
C ARG A 401 33.01 -25.18 9.41
N ALA A 402 31.72 -24.85 9.27
CA ALA A 402 31.18 -23.54 9.63
C ALA A 402 31.27 -23.32 11.14
#